data_AF-A0A657B0G0-F1
#
_entry.id   AF-A0A657B0G0-F1
#
_cell.length_a   1.000
_cell.length_b   1.000
_cell.length_c   1.000
_cell.angle_alpha   90.00
_cell.angle_beta   90.00
_cell.angle_gamma   90.00
#
_symmetry.space_group_name_H-M   'P 1'
#
loop_
_entity.id
_entity.type
_entity.pdbx_description
1 polymer ?
#
loop_
_entity_poly.entity_id
_entity_poly.type
_entity_poly.pdbx_seq_one_letter_code
_entity_poly.pdbx_strand_id
1 'polypeptide(L)'
;MHIPQVTQMQEVSDSAATLDYGDSELERLNLSLESFEGFPLPRIKESPIAFGCKVAKVIEWGETPQALILLEIEQAFVDDNYVGEDDKGRLKIDAKNLNPLARLGANEYASLGDVLSLARPK
;
A
#
# COMPACT_ATOMS: atom_id res chain seq x y z
N MET A 1 -4.40 4.10 2.72
CA MET A 1 -3.01 3.64 2.44
C MET A 1 -3.10 2.42 1.55
N HIS A 2 -2.32 2.33 0.49
CA HIS A 2 -2.37 1.22 -0.49
C HIS A 2 -1.04 0.49 -0.52
N ILE A 3 -1.05 -0.84 -0.66
CA ILE A 3 0.16 -1.65 -0.85
C ILE A 3 0.26 -2.01 -2.34
N PRO A 4 1.21 -1.42 -3.09
CA PRO A 4 1.37 -1.70 -4.50
C PRO A 4 2.11 -3.02 -4.75
N GLN A 5 1.77 -3.67 -5.85
CA GLN A 5 2.52 -4.80 -6.40
C GLN A 5 3.66 -4.33 -7.30
N VAL A 6 4.61 -5.21 -7.59
CA VAL A 6 5.67 -4.94 -8.58
C VAL A 6 5.11 -4.57 -9.95
N THR A 7 3.97 -5.14 -10.35
CA THR A 7 3.29 -4.81 -11.61
C THR A 7 2.77 -3.38 -11.67
N GLN A 8 2.66 -2.69 -10.52
CA GLN A 8 2.16 -1.32 -10.39
C GLN A 8 3.30 -0.29 -10.24
N MET A 9 4.56 -0.71 -10.50
CA MET A 9 5.74 0.14 -10.31
C MET A 9 5.68 1.43 -11.13
N GLN A 10 5.20 1.34 -12.38
CA GLN A 10 5.17 2.49 -13.27
C GLN A 10 4.16 3.52 -12.77
N GLU A 11 2.96 3.09 -12.40
CA GLU A 11 1.90 3.93 -11.85
C GLU A 11 2.33 4.61 -10.55
N VAL A 12 2.99 3.89 -9.65
CA VAL A 12 3.55 4.47 -8.41
C VAL A 12 4.63 5.50 -8.70
N SER A 13 5.47 5.27 -9.71
CA SER A 13 6.51 6.22 -10.09
C SER A 13 5.90 7.46 -10.76
N ASP A 14 4.92 7.29 -11.63
CA ASP A 14 4.29 8.37 -12.37
C ASP A 14 3.38 9.23 -11.48
N SER A 15 2.81 8.67 -10.40
CA SER A 15 2.05 9.42 -9.40
C SER A 15 2.91 10.38 -8.57
N ALA A 16 4.24 10.30 -8.66
CA ALA A 16 5.14 11.25 -8.00
C ALA A 16 5.49 12.46 -8.88
N ALA A 17 4.93 12.54 -10.10
CA ALA A 17 5.12 13.69 -10.97
C ALA A 17 4.57 14.96 -10.30
N THR A 18 5.30 16.08 -10.45
CA THR A 18 4.80 17.38 -10.02
C THR A 18 3.65 17.80 -10.94
N LEU A 19 2.48 18.04 -10.33
CA LEU A 19 1.27 18.52 -10.99
C LEU A 19 0.91 19.91 -10.48
N ASP A 20 0.08 20.61 -11.26
CA ASP A 20 -0.52 21.87 -10.83
C ASP A 20 -1.57 21.62 -9.75
N TYR A 21 -1.84 22.65 -8.94
CA TYR A 21 -2.86 22.56 -7.91
C TYR A 21 -4.24 22.26 -8.50
N GLY A 22 -4.87 21.19 -8.02
CA GLY A 22 -6.21 20.76 -8.44
C GLY A 22 -6.20 19.62 -9.46
N ASP A 23 -5.06 19.34 -10.09
CA ASP A 23 -4.92 18.19 -10.99
C ASP A 23 -4.72 16.91 -10.19
N SER A 24 -5.54 15.89 -10.48
CA SER A 24 -5.42 14.58 -9.82
C SER A 24 -4.48 13.65 -10.57
N GLU A 25 -3.56 13.02 -9.84
CA GLU A 25 -2.71 11.96 -10.36
C GLU A 25 -3.55 10.80 -10.93
N LEU A 26 -4.69 10.50 -10.31
CA LEU A 26 -5.54 9.38 -10.71
C LEU A 26 -6.15 9.56 -12.11
N GLU A 27 -6.53 10.80 -12.47
CA GLU A 27 -7.07 11.12 -13.80
C GLU A 27 -6.03 10.91 -14.89
N ARG A 28 -4.77 11.28 -14.62
CA ARG A 28 -3.64 11.09 -15.54
C ARG A 28 -3.27 9.61 -15.70
N LEU A 29 -3.32 8.85 -14.61
CA LEU A 29 -2.91 7.44 -14.57
C LEU A 29 -4.03 6.47 -14.95
N ASN A 30 -5.25 6.98 -15.19
CA ASN A 30 -6.43 6.18 -15.51
C ASN A 30 -6.69 5.06 -14.48
N LEU A 31 -6.44 5.36 -13.20
CA LEU A 31 -6.71 4.46 -12.08
C LEU A 31 -8.16 4.65 -11.61
N SER A 32 -8.83 3.55 -11.27
CA SER A 32 -10.21 3.60 -10.82
C SER A 32 -10.29 3.68 -9.31
N LEU A 33 -11.29 4.38 -8.81
CA LEU A 33 -11.63 4.39 -7.39
C LEU A 33 -12.78 3.42 -7.12
N GLU A 34 -12.75 2.78 -5.96
CA GLU A 34 -13.80 1.91 -5.45
C GLU A 34 -14.15 2.29 -4.01
N SER A 35 -15.44 2.16 -3.66
CA SER A 35 -15.92 2.50 -2.34
C SER A 35 -15.31 1.59 -1.28
N PHE A 36 -14.89 2.18 -0.18
CA PHE A 36 -14.51 1.46 1.03
C PHE A 36 -15.75 1.45 1.95
N GLU A 37 -16.40 0.30 2.11
CA GLU A 37 -17.73 0.23 2.74
C GLU A 37 -17.73 0.81 4.16
N GLY A 38 -18.60 1.79 4.41
CA GLY A 38 -18.70 2.47 5.70
C GLY A 38 -17.54 3.42 6.02
N PHE A 39 -16.66 3.72 5.05
CA PHE A 39 -15.54 4.65 5.20
C PHE A 39 -15.68 5.82 4.21
N PRO A 40 -15.38 7.08 4.63
CA PRO A 40 -15.69 8.26 3.83
C PRO A 40 -14.80 8.46 2.60
N LEU A 41 -13.65 7.80 2.54
CA LEU A 41 -12.71 7.90 1.43
C LEU A 41 -12.69 6.59 0.63
N PRO A 42 -12.58 6.66 -0.72
CA PRO A 42 -12.44 5.47 -1.55
C PRO A 42 -11.05 4.85 -1.44
N ARG A 43 -10.90 3.64 -1.97
CA ARG A 43 -9.61 3.00 -2.28
C ARG A 43 -9.36 2.98 -3.78
N ILE A 44 -8.10 2.80 -4.17
CA ILE A 44 -7.74 2.44 -5.55
C ILE A 44 -8.27 1.03 -5.80
N LYS A 45 -9.08 0.87 -6.85
CA LYS A 45 -9.73 -0.39 -7.19
C LYS A 45 -8.70 -1.49 -7.47
N GLU A 46 -7.65 -1.14 -8.20
CA GLU A 46 -6.58 -2.03 -8.62
C GLU A 46 -5.58 -2.36 -7.49
N SER A 47 -5.73 -1.78 -6.30
CA SER A 47 -4.83 -2.09 -5.18
C SER A 47 -5.30 -3.35 -4.45
N PRO A 48 -4.46 -4.39 -4.33
CA PRO A 48 -4.85 -5.66 -3.71
C PRO A 48 -5.01 -5.56 -2.19
N ILE A 49 -4.36 -4.58 -1.56
CA ILE A 49 -4.47 -4.32 -0.12
C ILE A 49 -4.60 -2.82 0.10
N ALA A 50 -5.65 -2.42 0.80
CA ALA A 50 -5.91 -1.03 1.15
C ALA A 50 -6.31 -0.91 2.62
N PHE A 51 -5.77 0.09 3.31
CA PHE A 51 -6.14 0.44 4.68
C PHE A 51 -6.90 1.76 4.71
N GLY A 52 -8.12 1.71 5.26
CA GLY A 52 -8.87 2.88 5.71
C GLY A 52 -8.27 3.37 7.02
N CYS A 53 -7.64 4.55 6.97
CA CYS A 53 -6.86 5.08 8.08
C CYS A 53 -7.43 6.40 8.57
N LYS A 54 -7.38 6.60 9.88
CA LYS A 54 -7.57 7.90 10.52
C LYS A 54 -6.24 8.45 11.00
N VAL A 55 -6.02 9.75 10.85
CA VAL A 55 -4.82 10.41 11.39
C VAL A 55 -4.94 10.45 12.92
N ALA A 56 -4.03 9.75 13.60
CA ALA A 56 -3.96 9.73 15.05
C ALA A 56 -3.06 10.86 15.57
N LYS A 57 -1.94 11.13 14.89
CA LYS A 57 -0.99 12.18 15.27
C LYS A 57 -0.16 12.63 14.07
N VAL A 58 0.16 13.93 14.04
CA VAL A 58 1.17 14.51 13.16
C VAL A 58 2.29 15.06 14.04
N ILE A 59 3.53 14.69 13.76
CA ILE A 59 4.73 15.18 14.45
C ILE A 59 5.60 15.86 13.40
N GLU A 60 5.62 17.18 13.38
CA GLU A 60 6.51 17.97 12.52
C GLU A 60 7.98 17.74 12.92
N TRP A 61 8.88 17.72 11.94
CA TRP A 61 10.29 17.38 12.15
C TRP A 61 11.22 18.27 11.33
N GLY A 62 12.20 18.89 12.01
CA GLY A 62 13.22 19.72 11.39
C GLY A 62 12.74 21.11 11.00
N GLU A 63 13.56 21.82 10.22
CA GLU A 63 13.28 23.18 9.73
C GLU A 63 12.63 23.19 8.34
N THR A 64 12.46 22.01 7.72
CA THR A 64 11.79 21.84 6.43
C THR A 64 10.36 21.34 6.62
N PRO A 65 9.48 21.44 5.61
CA PRO A 65 8.12 20.90 5.66
C PRO A 65 8.12 19.35 5.64
N GLN A 66 8.50 18.73 6.75
CA GLN A 66 8.51 17.29 6.93
C GLN A 66 7.76 16.92 8.21
N ALA A 67 7.05 15.80 8.18
CA ALA A 67 6.31 15.31 9.33
C ALA A 67 6.26 13.77 9.37
N LEU A 68 6.30 13.23 10.58
CA LEU A 68 5.91 11.86 10.87
C LEU A 68 4.39 11.82 11.10
N ILE A 69 3.67 11.09 10.25
CA ILE A 69 2.22 10.93 10.35
C ILE A 69 1.92 9.54 10.91
N LEU A 70 1.33 9.49 12.09
CA LEU A 70 0.87 8.26 12.73
C LEU A 70 -0.60 8.04 12.38
N LEU A 71 -0.88 6.86 11.82
CA LEU A 71 -2.21 6.47 11.33
C LEU A 71 -2.76 5.32 12.16
N GLU A 72 -4.04 5.41 12.53
CA GLU A 72 -4.82 4.32 13.09
C GLU A 72 -5.55 3.62 11.93
N ILE A 73 -5.38 2.30 11.80
CA ILE A 73 -6.10 1.50 10.79
C ILE A 73 -7.47 1.16 11.36
N GLU A 74 -8.53 1.74 10.79
CA GLU A 74 -9.91 1.47 11.18
C GLU A 74 -10.51 0.32 10.35
N GLN A 75 -10.08 0.18 9.09
CA GLN A 75 -10.52 -0.89 8.21
C GLN A 75 -9.39 -1.37 7.29
N ALA A 76 -9.44 -2.64 6.90
CA ALA A 76 -8.52 -3.24 5.94
C ALA A 76 -9.32 -3.97 4.85
N PHE A 77 -9.02 -3.66 3.60
CA PHE A 77 -9.42 -4.43 2.43
C PHE A 77 -8.24 -5.28 2.00
N VAL A 78 -8.51 -6.54 1.71
CA VAL A 78 -7.58 -7.48 1.09
C VAL A 78 -8.37 -8.23 0.03
N ASP A 79 -7.87 -8.24 -1.20
CA ASP A 79 -8.44 -9.06 -2.26
C ASP A 79 -8.21 -10.55 -1.93
N ASP A 80 -9.29 -11.35 -1.97
CA ASP A 80 -9.31 -12.77 -1.62
C ASP A 80 -8.28 -13.59 -2.42
N ASN A 81 -7.88 -13.14 -3.61
CA ASN A 81 -6.83 -13.78 -4.42
C ASN A 81 -5.45 -13.74 -3.75
N TYR A 82 -5.24 -12.87 -2.76
CA TYR A 82 -4.00 -12.72 -2.00
C TYR A 82 -4.14 -13.19 -0.55
N VAL A 83 -5.24 -13.86 -0.23
CA VAL A 83 -5.49 -14.46 1.07
C VAL A 83 -5.40 -15.99 0.94
N GLY A 84 -4.67 -16.59 1.86
CA GLY A 84 -4.67 -18.03 2.08
C GLY A 84 -4.76 -18.34 3.56
N GLU A 85 -4.50 -19.60 3.89
CA GLU A 85 -4.40 -20.07 5.26
C GLU A 85 -2.97 -20.55 5.55
N ASP A 86 -2.54 -20.40 6.79
CA ASP A 86 -1.33 -21.08 7.28
C ASP A 86 -1.63 -22.53 7.68
N ASP A 87 -0.59 -23.28 8.08
CA ASP A 87 -0.70 -24.68 8.51
C ASP A 87 -1.67 -24.91 9.70
N LYS A 88 -2.15 -23.84 10.34
CA LYS A 88 -3.10 -23.86 11.46
C LYS A 88 -4.49 -23.34 11.05
N GLY A 89 -4.75 -23.15 9.77
CA GLY A 89 -6.02 -22.63 9.25
C GLY A 89 -6.24 -21.15 9.56
N ARG A 90 -5.18 -20.38 9.84
CA ARG A 90 -5.30 -18.94 10.14
C ARG A 90 -5.09 -18.14 8.86
N LEU A 91 -5.92 -17.12 8.70
CA LEU A 91 -5.84 -16.16 7.59
C LEU A 91 -4.43 -15.59 7.49
N LYS A 92 -3.83 -15.72 6.30
CA LYS A 92 -2.47 -15.30 5.99
C LYS A 92 -2.44 -14.66 4.61
N ILE A 93 -1.74 -13.54 4.51
CA ILE A 93 -1.46 -12.93 3.21
C ILE A 93 -0.48 -13.81 2.44
N ASP A 94 -0.85 -14.19 1.22
CA ASP A 94 0.07 -14.81 0.27
C ASP A 94 0.99 -13.73 -0.30
N ALA A 95 2.05 -13.43 0.46
CA ALA A 95 3.04 -12.42 0.08
C ALA A 95 3.72 -12.77 -1.26
N LYS A 96 3.86 -14.06 -1.60
CA LYS A 96 4.52 -14.48 -2.84
C LYS A 96 3.65 -14.18 -4.05
N ASN A 97 2.35 -14.45 -3.97
CA ASN A 97 1.41 -14.05 -5.01
C ASN A 97 1.24 -12.52 -5.07
N LEU A 98 1.20 -11.85 -3.91
CA LEU A 98 1.11 -10.40 -3.82
C LEU A 98 2.32 -9.71 -4.48
N ASN A 99 3.52 -10.25 -4.28
CA ASN A 99 4.79 -9.70 -4.77
C ASN A 99 4.86 -8.17 -4.61
N PRO A 100 4.83 -7.67 -3.36
CA PRO A 100 4.78 -6.23 -3.08
C PRO A 100 6.02 -5.50 -3.61
N LEU A 101 5.81 -4.27 -4.06
CA LEU A 101 6.87 -3.39 -4.55
C LEU A 101 7.67 -2.82 -3.38
N ALA A 102 8.99 -2.95 -3.43
CA ALA A 102 9.92 -2.29 -2.51
C ALA A 102 10.69 -1.17 -3.23
N ARG A 103 10.88 -0.04 -2.55
CA ARG A 103 11.74 1.06 -3.03
C ARG A 103 13.17 0.85 -2.53
N LEU A 104 14.15 0.97 -3.43
CA LEU A 104 15.57 0.95 -3.11
C LEU A 104 16.16 2.37 -3.21
N GLY A 105 17.46 2.48 -3.48
CA GLY A 105 18.11 3.76 -3.71
C GLY A 105 17.74 4.37 -5.06
N ALA A 106 17.77 5.70 -5.15
CA ALA A 106 17.51 6.43 -6.38
C ALA A 106 16.20 6.00 -7.08
N ASN A 107 16.28 5.53 -8.33
CA ASN A 107 15.17 5.07 -9.16
C ASN A 107 15.02 3.54 -9.18
N GLU A 108 15.66 2.84 -8.25
CA GLU A 108 15.65 1.38 -8.19
C GLU A 108 14.49 0.85 -7.34
N TYR A 109 13.98 -0.31 -7.74
CA TYR A 109 12.91 -1.02 -7.07
C TYR A 109 13.26 -2.51 -6.97
N ALA A 110 12.66 -3.19 -6.01
CA ALA A 110 12.78 -4.63 -5.84
C ALA A 110 11.42 -5.31 -5.79
N SER A 111 11.39 -6.55 -6.26
CA SER A 111 10.34 -7.51 -5.95
C SER A 111 10.59 -8.17 -4.60
N LEU A 112 9.63 -8.95 -4.10
CA LEU A 112 9.77 -9.66 -2.83
C LEU A 112 10.95 -10.64 -2.81
N GLY A 113 11.25 -11.25 -3.96
CA GLY A 113 12.24 -12.32 -4.06
C GLY A 113 11.78 -13.61 -3.37
N ASP A 114 12.70 -14.27 -2.67
CA ASP A 114 12.43 -15.54 -1.99
C ASP A 114 11.79 -15.35 -0.62
N VAL A 115 10.75 -16.13 -0.34
CA VAL A 115 10.11 -16.19 0.98
C VAL A 115 10.69 -17.35 1.77
N LEU A 116 11.51 -17.02 2.77
CA LEU A 116 12.09 -17.99 3.70
C LEU A 116 11.23 -18.08 4.97
N SER A 117 11.02 -19.28 5.49
CA SER A 117 10.23 -19.51 6.71
C SER A 117 11.08 -20.18 7.78
N LEU A 118 11.02 -19.66 9.00
CA LEU A 118 11.64 -20.24 10.19
C LEU A 118 10.57 -20.49 11.24
N ALA A 119 10.62 -21.66 11.89
CA ALA A 119 9.79 -21.90 13.05
C ALA A 119 10.20 -20.95 14.18
N ARG A 120 9.23 -20.42 14.92
CA ARG A 120 9.54 -19.58 16.10
C ARG A 120 10.34 -20.43 17.10
N PRO A 121 11.47 -19.92 17.64
CA PRO A 121 12.17 -20.60 18.71
C PRO A 121 11.25 -20.79 19.92
N LYS A 122 11.42 -21.91 20.62
CA LYS A 122 10.71 -22.20 21.87
C LYS A 122 11.37 -21.48 23.04
#